data_AF-A0A9K3LSK0-F1
#
_entry.id   AF-A0A9K3LSK0-F1
#
_cell.length_a   1.000
_cell.length_b   1.000
_cell.length_c   1.000
_cell.angle_alpha   90.00
_cell.angle_beta   90.00
_cell.angle_gamma   90.00
#
_symmetry.space_group_name_H-M   'P 1'
#
loop_
_entity.id
_entity.type
_entity.pdbx_description
1 polymer ?
#
loop_
_entity_poly.entity_id
_entity_poly.type
_entity_poly.pdbx_seq_one_letter_code
_entity_poly.pdbx_strand_id
1 'polypeptide(L)'
;MSDDSDHDAIGDLTKEGTNLSGSSVPLHTNVAGASSMVERVPPKFVPAPFPYHFQVTLKIDTLSDMGWGRGHLFTERYDTNDGSKGNTTTNDDITTGSDEKTVLDKVPENWEVRVPLVLPGEVVKARIFKNFDSHSEADLMEVIQPSEDRVDPQCPLAGTCGGCQFQHMKIDRQREWKTDFVRRGIVAQAIQGYTSLNSIDEKLFPTVGTDEIYHYRNKLTPHYQAPVKMGDDEYELEAIGFQQILSRKLVDVEDCPIATPAINIKFKETRRSLHEQAKNGLLNNKKRRRKNRRSRNVDVGATLLFRQADNDEDGNPVVVTDYNEYMTTTVKGIKFRYQAGNFFQNNDYVVPLMVDGVLEAALQPVSGSDSDKVPSYFIDCYCGSGLFALSASSKFKLCVGIEVNEKAAKEAGDNAKLNNISNCQFVAASAEALFTSSPALTIPGFEEQKIQDFPRDETVVVLDPPRKGCSGTFLEQLFAYSPQRIIYMSCGPSTQARDAKGIVEIGGYDIVSIQPYDLFPQTKHVECLMVFEKKAK
;
A
#
# COMPACT_ATOMS: atom_id res chain seq x y z
N MET A 1 21.14 63.99 1.73
CA MET A 1 21.40 64.83 0.56
C MET A 1 21.45 63.87 -0.60
N SER A 2 20.43 63.63 -1.39
CA SER A 2 19.08 64.20 -1.61
C SER A 2 18.46 63.16 -2.57
N ASP A 3 17.34 62.54 -2.22
CA ASP A 3 15.98 62.89 -2.73
C ASP A 3 15.87 62.51 -4.24
N ASP A 4 14.89 61.78 -4.76
CA ASP A 4 13.45 61.65 -4.47
C ASP A 4 12.94 60.34 -5.15
N SER A 5 12.17 59.50 -4.47
CA SER A 5 10.70 59.36 -4.52
C SER A 5 10.16 58.61 -5.76
N ASP A 6 9.52 57.46 -5.52
CA ASP A 6 8.06 57.37 -5.72
C ASP A 6 7.47 56.13 -5.03
N HIS A 7 6.44 56.43 -4.26
CA HIS A 7 5.57 55.55 -3.49
C HIS A 7 4.25 55.36 -4.26
N ASP A 8 3.52 54.30 -3.90
CA ASP A 8 2.09 54.03 -4.15
C ASP A 8 1.75 53.51 -5.56
N ALA A 9 0.79 52.60 -5.79
CA ALA A 9 -0.38 52.25 -5.01
C ALA A 9 -0.89 50.82 -5.28
N ILE A 10 -1.64 50.34 -4.30
CA ILE A 10 -2.60 49.23 -4.29
C ILE A 10 -3.62 49.36 -5.44
N GLY A 11 -3.95 48.22 -6.09
CA GLY A 11 -4.97 48.15 -7.14
C GLY A 11 -5.59 46.76 -7.23
N ASP A 12 -6.63 46.57 -6.43
CA ASP A 12 -7.62 45.50 -6.49
C ASP A 12 -8.36 45.51 -7.85
N LEU A 13 -8.38 44.38 -8.57
CA LEU A 13 -9.27 44.16 -9.72
C LEU A 13 -9.83 42.74 -9.68
N THR A 14 -10.95 42.63 -8.97
CA THR A 14 -11.92 41.56 -9.12
C THR A 14 -12.60 41.59 -10.50
N LYS A 15 -12.95 40.38 -10.98
CA LYS A 15 -14.04 40.06 -11.93
C LYS A 15 -13.85 40.46 -13.41
N GLU A 16 -13.42 39.49 -14.21
CA GLU A 16 -14.18 39.13 -15.42
C GLU A 16 -14.31 37.61 -15.48
N GLY A 17 -15.56 37.15 -15.38
CA GLY A 17 -15.92 35.76 -15.54
C GLY A 17 -16.10 35.42 -17.01
N THR A 18 -15.39 34.41 -17.47
CA THR A 18 -15.73 33.69 -18.69
C THR A 18 -16.07 32.25 -18.31
N ASN A 19 -17.39 32.00 -18.27
CA ASN A 19 -17.98 30.67 -18.28
C ASN A 19 -17.41 29.87 -19.47
N LEU A 20 -16.62 28.84 -19.18
CA LEU A 20 -16.43 27.72 -20.08
C LEU A 20 -17.01 26.49 -19.40
N SER A 21 -18.24 26.20 -19.79
CA SER A 21 -19.00 24.99 -19.52
C SER A 21 -18.13 23.75 -19.67
N GLY A 22 -18.23 22.85 -18.70
CA GLY A 22 -17.53 21.57 -18.66
C GLY A 22 -17.75 20.76 -19.93
N SER A 23 -16.64 20.42 -20.58
CA SER A 23 -16.59 19.30 -21.49
C SER A 23 -16.09 18.08 -20.71
N SER A 24 -17.00 17.15 -20.44
CA SER A 24 -16.70 15.78 -20.08
C SER A 24 -15.68 15.21 -21.07
N VAL A 25 -14.47 14.92 -20.62
CA VAL A 25 -13.49 14.18 -21.42
C VAL A 25 -13.92 12.70 -21.36
N PRO A 26 -14.31 12.08 -22.48
CA PRO A 26 -14.62 10.67 -22.50
C PRO A 26 -13.32 9.90 -22.26
N LEU A 27 -13.35 8.87 -21.39
CA LEU A 27 -12.35 7.81 -21.43
C LEU A 27 -12.38 7.20 -22.84
N HIS A 28 -11.40 7.56 -23.66
CA HIS A 28 -11.36 7.20 -25.07
C HIS A 28 -11.41 5.68 -25.25
N THR A 29 -12.55 5.22 -25.77
CA THR A 29 -12.70 4.01 -26.55
C THR A 29 -11.85 4.14 -27.81
N ASN A 30 -10.98 3.17 -28.06
CA ASN A 30 -10.29 3.00 -29.34
C ASN A 30 -11.33 2.88 -30.47
N VAL A 31 -11.36 3.84 -31.39
CA VAL A 31 -12.07 3.71 -32.67
C VAL A 31 -11.04 3.73 -33.78
N ALA A 32 -10.69 2.53 -34.26
CA ALA A 32 -10.14 2.32 -35.60
C ALA A 32 -10.58 0.93 -36.09
N GLY A 33 -11.50 0.91 -37.06
CA GLY A 33 -11.90 -0.28 -37.82
C GLY A 33 -13.14 -1.01 -37.29
N ALA A 34 -14.32 -0.59 -37.73
CA ALA A 34 -15.56 -1.36 -37.56
C ALA A 34 -15.51 -2.65 -38.41
N SER A 35 -15.06 -3.73 -37.79
CA SER A 35 -15.45 -5.10 -38.13
C SER A 35 -16.13 -5.66 -36.89
N SER A 36 -17.35 -6.17 -37.03
CA SER A 36 -18.14 -6.73 -35.93
C SER A 36 -17.39 -7.90 -35.28
N MET A 37 -16.57 -7.60 -34.28
CA MET A 37 -16.00 -8.62 -33.41
C MET A 37 -17.14 -9.14 -32.53
N VAL A 38 -17.66 -10.32 -32.86
CA VAL A 38 -18.49 -11.09 -31.94
C VAL A 38 -17.66 -11.27 -30.66
N GLU A 39 -18.03 -10.60 -29.58
CA GLU A 39 -17.34 -10.74 -28.29
C GLU A 39 -17.42 -12.21 -27.87
N ARG A 40 -16.26 -12.87 -27.82
CA ARG A 40 -16.18 -14.27 -27.40
C ARG A 40 -16.36 -14.34 -25.89
N VAL A 41 -17.48 -14.94 -25.47
CA VAL A 41 -17.69 -15.33 -24.07
C VAL A 41 -16.55 -16.24 -23.61
N PRO A 42 -15.91 -15.97 -22.46
CA PRO A 42 -14.85 -16.82 -21.94
C PRO A 42 -15.32 -18.27 -21.77
N PRO A 43 -14.50 -19.29 -22.14
CA PRO A 43 -14.92 -20.70 -22.11
C PRO A 43 -15.39 -21.24 -20.75
N LYS A 44 -15.06 -20.54 -19.65
CA LYS A 44 -15.38 -20.92 -18.27
C LYS A 44 -16.32 -19.93 -17.58
N PHE A 45 -16.99 -19.05 -18.34
CA PHE A 45 -17.93 -18.11 -17.76
C PHE A 45 -19.21 -18.83 -17.29
N VAL A 46 -19.67 -18.50 -16.09
CA VAL A 46 -20.94 -18.99 -15.55
C VAL A 46 -22.04 -17.98 -15.89
N PRO A 47 -23.07 -18.35 -16.67
CA PRO A 47 -24.04 -17.39 -17.22
C PRO A 47 -25.19 -17.01 -16.27
N ALA A 48 -25.19 -17.53 -15.04
CA ALA A 48 -26.19 -17.23 -14.03
C ALA A 48 -25.54 -16.48 -12.85
N PRO A 49 -26.23 -15.49 -12.25
CA PRO A 49 -27.57 -15.02 -12.62
C PRO A 49 -27.54 -14.07 -13.83
N PHE A 50 -26.38 -13.55 -14.22
CA PHE A 50 -26.25 -12.58 -15.31
C PHE A 50 -25.51 -13.16 -16.55
N PRO A 51 -25.99 -12.87 -17.77
CA PRO A 51 -25.21 -13.10 -18.99
C PRO A 51 -23.86 -12.38 -18.97
N TYR A 52 -22.93 -12.83 -19.81
CA TYR A 52 -21.64 -12.16 -19.97
C TYR A 52 -21.86 -10.74 -20.51
N HIS A 53 -21.21 -9.75 -19.90
CA HIS A 53 -21.34 -8.34 -20.22
C HIS A 53 -22.76 -7.76 -20.06
N PHE A 54 -23.63 -8.43 -19.30
CA PHE A 54 -24.90 -7.84 -18.92
C PHE A 54 -24.67 -6.53 -18.14
N GLN A 55 -25.45 -5.51 -18.47
CA GLN A 55 -25.36 -4.21 -17.83
C GLN A 55 -26.36 -4.13 -16.70
N VAL A 56 -25.94 -3.60 -15.57
CA VAL A 56 -26.77 -3.42 -14.37
C VAL A 56 -26.59 -2.02 -13.82
N THR A 57 -27.67 -1.47 -13.26
CA THR A 57 -27.60 -0.27 -12.42
C THR A 57 -27.54 -0.72 -10.97
N LEU A 58 -26.58 -0.20 -10.23
CA LEU A 58 -26.29 -0.61 -8.85
C LEU A 58 -26.29 0.59 -7.93
N LYS A 59 -26.77 0.41 -6.71
CA LYS A 59 -26.51 1.30 -5.58
C LYS A 59 -25.40 0.69 -4.75
N ILE A 60 -24.37 1.46 -4.46
CA ILE A 60 -23.19 0.99 -3.74
C ILE A 60 -23.38 1.23 -2.24
N ASP A 61 -23.34 0.14 -1.47
CA ASP A 61 -23.63 0.17 -0.03
C ASP A 61 -22.37 0.42 0.79
N THR A 62 -21.29 -0.26 0.45
CA THR A 62 -20.05 -0.26 1.22
C THR A 62 -18.88 -0.71 0.37
N LEU A 63 -17.68 -0.78 0.96
CA LEU A 63 -16.47 -1.28 0.33
C LEU A 63 -16.02 -2.62 0.96
N SER A 64 -15.54 -3.52 0.12
CA SER A 64 -14.86 -4.75 0.54
C SER A 64 -13.43 -4.48 1.04
N ASP A 65 -12.75 -5.51 1.57
CA ASP A 65 -11.31 -5.50 1.94
C ASP A 65 -10.37 -5.19 0.77
N MET A 66 -10.85 -5.37 -0.46
CA MET A 66 -10.09 -5.04 -1.66
C MET A 66 -10.29 -3.59 -2.11
N GLY A 67 -11.13 -2.83 -1.40
CA GLY A 67 -11.53 -1.48 -1.76
C GLY A 67 -12.53 -1.45 -2.92
N TRP A 68 -13.19 -2.56 -3.22
CA TRP A 68 -14.22 -2.63 -4.27
C TRP A 68 -15.59 -2.39 -3.64
N GLY A 69 -16.42 -1.58 -4.30
CA GLY A 69 -17.81 -1.38 -3.92
C GLY A 69 -18.57 -2.68 -3.92
N ARG A 70 -19.37 -2.88 -2.88
CA ARG A 70 -20.38 -3.92 -2.76
C ARG A 70 -21.71 -3.22 -2.96
N GLY A 71 -22.42 -3.58 -4.02
CA GLY A 71 -23.70 -2.97 -4.34
C GLY A 71 -24.76 -4.00 -4.70
N HIS A 72 -26.00 -3.55 -4.66
CA HIS A 72 -27.18 -4.31 -5.05
C HIS A 72 -27.87 -3.64 -6.24
N LEU A 73 -28.76 -4.38 -6.90
CA LEU A 73 -29.54 -3.87 -8.04
C LEU A 73 -30.38 -2.67 -7.62
N PHE A 74 -30.21 -1.55 -8.32
CA PHE A 74 -30.97 -0.33 -8.09
C PHE A 74 -32.09 -0.22 -9.13
N THR A 75 -33.33 -0.10 -8.64
CA THR A 75 -34.50 0.22 -9.48
C THR A 75 -35.26 1.36 -8.83
N GLU A 76 -35.56 2.43 -9.59
CA GLU A 76 -36.22 3.64 -9.06
C GLU A 76 -37.55 3.36 -8.33
N ARG A 77 -38.18 2.21 -8.57
CA ARG A 77 -39.43 1.80 -7.93
C ARG A 77 -39.28 1.29 -6.48
N TYR A 78 -38.07 1.01 -6.00
CA TYR A 78 -37.89 0.33 -4.71
C TYR A 78 -37.27 1.18 -3.59
N ASP A 79 -36.78 2.39 -3.87
CA ASP A 79 -35.90 3.08 -2.92
C ASP A 79 -36.26 4.55 -2.63
N THR A 80 -37.53 4.93 -2.82
CA THR A 80 -38.09 6.16 -2.23
C THR A 80 -38.77 5.82 -0.91
N ASN A 81 -37.98 5.70 0.16
CA ASN A 81 -38.49 5.80 1.53
C ASN A 81 -38.81 7.27 1.85
N ASP A 82 -39.87 7.79 1.24
CA ASP A 82 -40.68 8.84 1.85
C ASP A 82 -42.12 8.31 1.91
N GLY A 83 -42.68 8.26 3.11
CA GLY A 83 -44.00 7.71 3.41
C GLY A 83 -45.16 8.57 2.90
N SER A 84 -44.98 9.27 1.78
CA SER A 84 -46.02 10.05 1.14
C SER A 84 -46.66 9.23 0.02
N LYS A 85 -47.91 8.79 0.26
CA LYS A 85 -48.82 8.31 -0.79
C LYS A 85 -49.09 9.45 -1.78
N GLY A 86 -48.18 9.67 -2.72
CA GLY A 86 -48.29 10.64 -3.80
C GLY A 86 -48.58 9.92 -5.11
N ASN A 87 -49.84 9.97 -5.54
CA ASN A 87 -50.25 9.52 -6.87
C ASN A 87 -49.78 10.57 -7.88
N THR A 88 -48.62 10.36 -8.50
CA THR A 88 -48.15 11.16 -9.64
C THR A 88 -47.82 10.24 -10.80
N THR A 89 -48.72 10.24 -11.79
CA THR A 89 -48.47 9.82 -13.16
C THR A 89 -47.42 10.73 -13.78
N THR A 90 -46.19 10.23 -13.90
CA THR A 90 -45.19 10.75 -14.84
C THR A 90 -44.73 9.60 -15.72
N ASN A 91 -45.12 9.68 -16.99
CA ASN A 91 -44.51 8.95 -18.08
C ASN A 91 -43.07 9.45 -18.23
N ASP A 92 -42.11 8.58 -17.95
CA ASP A 92 -40.86 8.45 -18.69
C ASP A 92 -40.41 7.00 -18.52
N ASP A 93 -40.87 6.15 -19.44
CA ASP A 93 -40.43 4.78 -19.57
C ASP A 93 -38.93 4.78 -19.94
N ILE A 94 -38.06 4.51 -18.96
CA ILE A 94 -36.82 3.80 -19.26
C ILE A 94 -37.28 2.41 -19.72
N THR A 95 -37.43 2.22 -21.03
CA THR A 95 -37.79 0.94 -21.64
C THR A 95 -36.67 -0.07 -21.41
N THR A 96 -36.65 -0.71 -20.24
CA THR A 96 -35.93 -1.97 -20.02
C THR A 96 -36.55 -3.02 -20.94
N GLY A 97 -35.75 -3.66 -21.79
CA GLY A 97 -36.24 -4.68 -22.72
C GLY A 97 -36.90 -5.86 -21.98
N SER A 98 -37.83 -6.56 -22.62
CA SER A 98 -38.50 -7.74 -22.03
C SER A 98 -37.52 -8.81 -21.54
N ASP A 99 -36.39 -8.95 -22.22
CA ASP A 99 -35.34 -9.90 -21.91
C ASP A 99 -34.52 -9.47 -20.68
N GLU A 100 -34.30 -8.17 -20.50
CA GLU A 100 -33.57 -7.58 -19.37
C GLU A 100 -34.35 -7.75 -18.07
N LYS A 101 -35.65 -7.43 -18.10
CA LYS A 101 -36.54 -7.62 -16.95
C LYS A 101 -36.60 -9.08 -16.50
N THR A 102 -36.65 -10.01 -17.46
CA THR A 102 -36.69 -11.46 -17.19
C THR A 102 -35.40 -11.97 -16.52
N VAL A 103 -34.26 -11.34 -16.78
CA VAL A 103 -32.98 -11.66 -16.12
C VAL A 103 -32.97 -11.13 -14.70
N LEU A 104 -33.36 -9.86 -14.50
CA LEU A 104 -33.37 -9.21 -13.18
C LEU A 104 -34.30 -9.91 -12.18
N ASP A 105 -35.48 -10.38 -12.63
CA ASP A 105 -36.45 -11.11 -11.80
C ASP A 105 -35.91 -12.45 -11.28
N LYS A 106 -34.83 -12.98 -11.87
CA LYS A 106 -34.18 -14.25 -11.46
C LYS A 106 -32.99 -14.05 -10.53
N VAL A 107 -32.59 -12.81 -10.28
CA VAL A 107 -31.46 -12.51 -9.40
C VAL A 107 -31.91 -12.71 -7.95
N PRO A 108 -31.17 -13.49 -7.14
CA PRO A 108 -31.50 -13.63 -5.72
C PRO A 108 -31.51 -12.28 -5.00
N GLU A 109 -32.42 -12.10 -4.06
CA GLU A 109 -32.62 -10.83 -3.33
C GLU A 109 -31.35 -10.30 -2.66
N ASN A 110 -30.50 -11.20 -2.13
CA ASN A 110 -29.24 -10.85 -1.47
C ASN A 110 -28.01 -10.98 -2.39
N TRP A 111 -28.20 -10.89 -3.71
CA TRP A 111 -27.09 -11.04 -4.64
C TRP A 111 -26.23 -9.77 -4.71
N GLU A 112 -24.98 -9.91 -4.30
CA GLU A 112 -24.02 -8.82 -4.32
C GLU A 112 -23.31 -8.70 -5.67
N VAL A 113 -23.12 -7.47 -6.13
CA VAL A 113 -22.21 -7.16 -7.25
C VAL A 113 -21.04 -6.34 -6.73
N ARG A 114 -19.82 -6.80 -7.05
CA ARG A 114 -18.56 -6.14 -6.67
C ARG A 114 -18.01 -5.35 -7.82
N VAL A 115 -17.74 -4.07 -7.60
CA VAL A 115 -17.29 -3.13 -8.62
C VAL A 115 -16.07 -2.35 -8.13
N PRO A 116 -14.94 -2.32 -8.84
CA PRO A 116 -13.83 -1.44 -8.49
C PRO A 116 -14.14 0.01 -8.86
N LEU A 117 -13.41 0.97 -8.27
CA LEU A 117 -13.44 2.40 -8.63
C LEU A 117 -14.76 3.15 -8.33
N VAL A 118 -15.57 2.59 -7.43
CA VAL A 118 -16.83 3.16 -6.96
C VAL A 118 -16.79 3.39 -5.46
N LEU A 119 -17.65 4.29 -4.97
CA LEU A 119 -17.73 4.68 -3.56
C LEU A 119 -19.11 4.35 -2.97
N PRO A 120 -19.20 4.16 -1.63
CA PRO A 120 -20.48 4.07 -0.95
C PRO A 120 -21.38 5.28 -1.23
N GLY A 121 -22.68 5.03 -1.37
CA GLY A 121 -23.69 6.03 -1.69
C GLY A 121 -23.87 6.32 -3.19
N GLU A 122 -23.02 5.75 -4.06
CA GLU A 122 -23.13 5.97 -5.50
C GLU A 122 -24.23 5.15 -6.15
N VAL A 123 -24.82 5.71 -7.20
CA VAL A 123 -25.56 4.93 -8.20
C VAL A 123 -24.71 4.84 -9.46
N VAL A 124 -24.44 3.62 -9.92
CA VAL A 124 -23.51 3.37 -11.02
C VAL A 124 -24.10 2.43 -12.06
N LYS A 125 -23.67 2.58 -13.30
CA LYS A 125 -23.86 1.58 -14.35
C LYS A 125 -22.61 0.70 -14.41
N ALA A 126 -22.81 -0.61 -14.33
CA ALA A 126 -21.73 -1.58 -14.32
C ALA A 126 -21.97 -2.71 -15.32
N ARG A 127 -20.89 -3.35 -15.78
CA ARG A 127 -20.93 -4.45 -16.76
C ARG A 127 -20.36 -5.72 -16.14
N ILE A 128 -21.18 -6.77 -16.03
CA ILE A 128 -20.78 -8.05 -15.45
C ILE A 128 -19.71 -8.72 -16.30
N PHE A 129 -18.56 -9.07 -15.71
CA PHE A 129 -17.54 -9.88 -16.38
C PHE A 129 -17.34 -11.25 -15.74
N LYS A 130 -17.88 -11.48 -14.53
CA LYS A 130 -17.75 -12.77 -13.83
C LYS A 130 -18.90 -13.00 -12.85
N ASN A 131 -19.37 -14.25 -12.79
CA ASN A 131 -20.30 -14.70 -11.75
C ASN A 131 -19.65 -15.81 -10.91
N PHE A 132 -20.01 -15.82 -9.63
CA PHE A 132 -19.70 -16.87 -8.64
C PHE A 132 -21.02 -17.38 -8.05
N ASP A 133 -20.93 -18.28 -7.07
CA ASP A 133 -22.12 -18.91 -6.46
C ASP A 133 -22.95 -17.95 -5.58
N SER A 134 -22.37 -16.84 -5.13
CA SER A 134 -23.01 -15.90 -4.19
C SER A 134 -22.90 -14.42 -4.56
N HIS A 135 -22.16 -14.10 -5.61
CA HIS A 135 -21.93 -12.72 -6.04
C HIS A 135 -21.45 -12.67 -7.49
N SER A 136 -21.44 -11.46 -8.05
CA SER A 136 -20.85 -11.17 -9.36
C SER A 136 -19.75 -10.11 -9.23
N GLU A 137 -18.84 -10.08 -10.20
CA GLU A 137 -17.87 -9.00 -10.38
C GLU A 137 -18.17 -8.27 -11.70
N ALA A 138 -18.06 -6.94 -11.65
CA ALA A 138 -18.39 -6.07 -12.76
C ALA A 138 -17.36 -4.95 -12.93
N ASP A 139 -17.22 -4.45 -14.15
CA ASP A 139 -16.46 -3.24 -14.45
C ASP A 139 -17.38 -2.03 -14.34
N LEU A 140 -16.88 -0.93 -13.77
CA LEU A 140 -17.56 0.37 -13.79
C LEU A 140 -17.66 0.87 -15.24
N MET A 141 -18.86 1.21 -15.68
CA MET A 141 -19.09 1.91 -16.96
C MET A 141 -19.28 3.40 -16.76
N GLU A 142 -20.12 3.78 -15.80
CA GLU A 142 -20.55 5.16 -15.58
C GLU A 142 -20.97 5.36 -14.12
N VAL A 143 -20.63 6.51 -13.55
CA VAL A 143 -21.16 6.96 -12.26
C VAL A 143 -22.34 7.88 -12.55
N ILE A 144 -23.56 7.44 -12.25
CA ILE A 144 -24.79 8.18 -12.54
C ILE A 144 -25.03 9.21 -11.44
N GLN A 145 -24.90 8.78 -10.18
CA GLN A 145 -24.97 9.65 -9.01
C GLN A 145 -23.66 9.51 -8.23
N PRO A 146 -22.78 10.52 -8.25
CA PRO A 146 -21.51 10.47 -7.53
C PRO A 146 -21.71 10.68 -6.02
N SER A 147 -20.82 10.09 -5.23
CA SER A 147 -20.72 10.34 -3.79
C SER A 147 -20.12 11.72 -3.54
N GLU A 148 -20.50 12.38 -2.44
CA GLU A 148 -19.86 13.62 -2.00
C GLU A 148 -18.36 13.45 -1.70
N ASP A 149 -17.92 12.21 -1.47
CA ASP A 149 -16.53 11.85 -1.23
C ASP A 149 -15.74 11.53 -2.50
N ARG A 150 -16.38 11.58 -3.68
CA ARG A 150 -15.70 11.43 -4.97
C ARG A 150 -14.89 12.68 -5.28
N VAL A 151 -13.67 12.47 -5.76
CA VAL A 151 -12.80 13.53 -6.31
C VAL A 151 -12.25 13.11 -7.66
N ASP A 152 -11.88 14.09 -8.47
CA ASP A 152 -11.20 13.83 -9.72
C ASP A 152 -9.75 13.37 -9.46
N PRO A 153 -9.35 12.20 -10.01
CA PRO A 153 -7.97 11.74 -9.86
C PRO A 153 -6.96 12.70 -10.48
N GLN A 154 -5.83 12.94 -9.79
CA GLN A 154 -4.72 13.70 -10.39
C GLN A 154 -4.01 12.93 -11.51
N CYS A 155 -3.97 11.60 -11.44
CA CYS A 155 -3.32 10.80 -12.47
C CYS A 155 -4.29 10.54 -13.63
N PRO A 156 -3.93 10.89 -14.87
CA PRO A 156 -4.77 10.62 -16.04
C PRO A 156 -4.93 9.11 -16.34
N LEU A 157 -4.09 8.28 -15.74
CA LEU A 157 -4.13 6.82 -15.85
C LEU A 157 -4.86 6.14 -14.68
N ALA A 158 -5.44 6.93 -13.75
CA ALA A 158 -6.24 6.38 -12.66
C ALA A 158 -7.40 5.54 -13.21
N GLY A 159 -7.65 4.41 -12.57
CA GLY A 159 -8.64 3.43 -13.05
C GLY A 159 -8.17 2.53 -14.20
N THR A 160 -7.00 2.78 -14.79
CA THR A 160 -6.37 1.88 -15.76
C THR A 160 -5.08 1.27 -15.21
N CYS A 161 -4.18 2.11 -14.67
CA CYS A 161 -2.95 1.67 -14.04
C CYS A 161 -3.23 0.93 -12.72
N GLY A 162 -2.62 -0.23 -12.52
CA GLY A 162 -2.78 -1.06 -11.31
C GLY A 162 -2.15 -0.48 -10.04
N GLY A 163 -1.47 0.67 -10.13
CA GLY A 163 -0.72 1.26 -9.02
C GLY A 163 -1.58 1.88 -7.91
N CYS A 164 -2.62 2.63 -8.27
CA CYS A 164 -3.46 3.36 -7.31
C CYS A 164 -4.92 2.92 -7.42
N GLN A 165 -5.54 2.60 -6.28
CA GLN A 165 -6.93 2.14 -6.25
C GLN A 165 -7.89 3.23 -5.80
N PHE A 166 -7.42 4.27 -5.09
CA PHE A 166 -8.29 5.21 -4.37
C PHE A 166 -8.17 6.68 -4.79
N GLN A 167 -7.49 7.02 -5.88
CA GLN A 167 -7.38 8.44 -6.30
C GLN A 167 -8.73 9.14 -6.58
N HIS A 168 -9.81 8.38 -6.74
CA HIS A 168 -11.16 8.91 -6.92
C HIS A 168 -11.90 9.18 -5.60
N MET A 169 -11.24 8.98 -4.45
CA MET A 169 -11.79 9.07 -3.10
C MET A 169 -11.06 10.15 -2.30
N LYS A 170 -11.78 11.03 -1.59
CA LYS A 170 -11.18 11.97 -0.62
C LYS A 170 -10.27 11.24 0.36
N ILE A 171 -9.14 11.86 0.70
CA ILE A 171 -8.11 11.24 1.55
C ILE A 171 -8.66 10.80 2.92
N ASP A 172 -9.52 11.60 3.54
CA ASP A 172 -10.07 11.28 4.86
C ASP A 172 -10.90 9.98 4.82
N ARG A 173 -11.65 9.77 3.72
CA ARG A 173 -12.38 8.52 3.51
C ARG A 173 -11.47 7.33 3.24
N GLN A 174 -10.32 7.54 2.58
CA GLN A 174 -9.33 6.48 2.43
C GLN A 174 -8.81 6.04 3.80
N ARG A 175 -8.53 6.99 4.69
CA ARG A 175 -8.03 6.75 6.05
C ARG A 175 -9.08 6.09 6.94
N GLU A 176 -10.33 6.53 6.86
CA GLU A 176 -11.47 5.87 7.53
C GLU A 176 -11.61 4.42 7.07
N TRP A 177 -11.58 4.18 5.75
CA TRP A 177 -11.65 2.82 5.21
C TRP A 177 -10.47 1.95 5.68
N LYS A 178 -9.25 2.51 5.76
CA LYS A 178 -8.08 1.78 6.26
C LYS A 178 -8.20 1.43 7.74
N THR A 179 -8.74 2.34 8.56
CA THR A 179 -9.04 2.07 9.98
C THR A 179 -10.05 0.94 10.09
N ASP A 180 -11.13 1.01 9.33
CA ASP A 180 -12.17 -0.01 9.34
C ASP A 180 -11.70 -1.36 8.79
N PHE A 181 -10.81 -1.36 7.79
CA PHE A 181 -10.17 -2.58 7.29
C PHE A 181 -9.38 -3.31 8.39
N VAL A 182 -8.62 -2.56 9.21
CA VAL A 182 -7.94 -3.13 10.38
C VAL A 182 -8.95 -3.66 11.40
N ARG A 183 -9.99 -2.87 11.73
CA ARG A 183 -11.07 -3.26 12.65
C ARG A 183 -11.68 -4.60 12.26
N ARG A 184 -12.14 -4.71 11.01
CA ARG A 184 -12.80 -5.91 10.47
C ARG A 184 -11.86 -7.10 10.45
N GLY A 185 -10.58 -6.90 10.14
CA GLY A 185 -9.55 -7.94 10.18
C GLY A 185 -9.41 -8.59 11.56
N ILE A 186 -9.41 -7.78 12.63
CA ILE A 186 -9.27 -8.27 14.01
C ILE A 186 -10.53 -8.99 14.47
N VAL A 187 -11.70 -8.38 14.26
CA VAL A 187 -12.99 -8.97 14.64
C VAL A 187 -13.23 -10.29 13.91
N ALA A 188 -12.83 -10.40 12.63
CA ALA A 188 -12.96 -11.63 11.86
C ALA A 188 -12.13 -12.81 12.43
N GLN A 189 -11.06 -12.55 13.19
CA GLN A 189 -10.30 -13.61 13.85
C GLN A 189 -10.93 -14.07 15.17
N ALA A 190 -11.96 -13.37 15.66
CA ALA A 190 -12.63 -13.63 16.92
C ALA A 190 -11.64 -13.82 18.07
N ILE A 191 -10.68 -12.90 18.20
CA ILE A 191 -9.71 -12.90 19.29
C ILE A 191 -10.48 -12.79 20.60
N GLN A 192 -10.11 -13.57 21.62
CA GLN A 192 -10.74 -13.49 22.93
C GLN A 192 -10.80 -12.03 23.44
N GLY A 193 -12.02 -11.58 23.76
CA GLY A 193 -12.28 -10.20 24.20
C GLY A 193 -12.53 -9.19 23.07
N TYR A 194 -12.26 -9.56 21.81
CA TYR A 194 -12.37 -8.70 20.64
C TYR A 194 -13.24 -9.32 19.52
N THR A 195 -14.48 -9.67 19.85
CA THR A 195 -15.40 -10.41 18.95
C THR A 195 -16.46 -9.54 18.29
N SER A 196 -16.55 -8.26 18.65
CA SER A 196 -17.50 -7.30 18.08
C SER A 196 -16.77 -6.04 17.61
N LEU A 197 -17.35 -5.29 16.67
CA LEU A 197 -16.73 -4.04 16.17
C LEU A 197 -16.43 -3.06 17.33
N ASN A 198 -17.36 -2.93 18.28
CA ASN A 198 -17.23 -1.99 19.39
C ASN A 198 -16.20 -2.43 20.43
N SER A 199 -15.84 -3.73 20.48
CA SER A 199 -14.92 -4.26 21.49
C SER A 199 -13.47 -3.78 21.33
N ILE A 200 -13.16 -3.10 20.22
CA ILE A 200 -11.80 -2.65 19.91
C ILE A 200 -11.68 -1.13 19.72
N ASP A 201 -12.79 -0.41 19.70
CA ASP A 201 -12.79 1.02 19.35
C ASP A 201 -11.98 1.89 20.33
N GLU A 202 -11.92 1.52 21.61
CA GLU A 202 -11.09 2.22 22.61
C GLU A 202 -9.58 2.02 22.38
N LYS A 203 -9.19 1.01 21.60
CA LYS A 203 -7.80 0.64 21.34
C LYS A 203 -7.36 0.93 19.91
N LEU A 204 -8.33 1.08 19.00
CA LEU A 204 -8.09 1.34 17.59
C LEU A 204 -8.16 2.84 17.30
N PHE A 205 -7.01 3.41 16.97
CA PHE A 205 -6.90 4.82 16.61
C PHE A 205 -7.18 5.05 15.11
N PRO A 206 -7.62 6.26 14.72
CA PRO A 206 -7.73 6.64 13.31
C PRO A 206 -6.41 6.48 12.55
N THR A 207 -6.49 6.16 11.25
CA THR A 207 -5.29 6.00 10.41
C THR A 207 -4.53 7.32 10.35
N VAL A 208 -3.26 7.30 10.75
CA VAL A 208 -2.37 8.46 10.71
C VAL A 208 -1.67 8.56 9.36
N GLY A 209 -1.60 9.77 8.81
CA GLY A 209 -0.86 10.09 7.59
C GLY A 209 -0.47 11.57 7.56
N THR A 210 0.12 12.03 6.46
CA THR A 210 0.48 13.44 6.25
C THR A 210 -0.29 14.05 5.08
N ASP A 211 -0.19 15.36 4.87
CA ASP A 211 -0.87 16.04 3.76
C ASP A 211 -0.17 15.78 2.40
N GLU A 212 1.06 15.26 2.43
CA GLU A 212 1.85 14.81 1.28
C GLU A 212 1.33 13.48 0.73
N ILE A 213 0.13 13.53 0.16
CA ILE A 213 -0.58 12.37 -0.41
C ILE A 213 -0.20 12.08 -1.87
N TYR A 214 0.63 12.95 -2.46
CA TYR A 214 1.29 12.83 -3.75
C TYR A 214 2.79 13.14 -3.56
N HIS A 215 3.61 12.83 -4.56
CA HIS A 215 5.05 13.06 -4.53
C HIS A 215 5.82 12.44 -3.36
N TYR A 216 5.24 11.46 -2.67
CA TYR A 216 5.82 10.81 -1.50
C TYR A 216 6.68 9.59 -1.86
N ARG A 217 6.42 8.96 -3.01
CA ARG A 217 6.96 7.65 -3.33
C ARG A 217 8.38 7.76 -3.87
N ASN A 218 9.36 7.48 -3.01
CA ASN A 218 10.79 7.55 -3.32
C ASN A 218 11.34 6.33 -4.07
N LYS A 219 10.50 5.35 -4.46
CA LYS A 219 10.89 4.17 -5.24
C LYS A 219 9.83 3.77 -6.27
N LEU A 220 10.23 3.69 -7.54
CA LEU A 220 9.45 3.11 -8.63
C LEU A 220 10.19 1.95 -9.30
N THR A 221 9.43 0.95 -9.73
CA THR A 221 9.96 -0.18 -10.51
C THR A 221 9.09 -0.47 -11.74
N PRO A 222 9.06 0.41 -12.76
CA PRO A 222 8.29 0.19 -13.97
C PRO A 222 8.93 -0.92 -14.83
N HIS A 223 8.16 -1.46 -15.75
CA HIS A 223 8.54 -2.55 -16.64
C HIS A 223 8.40 -2.13 -18.10
N TYR A 224 9.17 -2.79 -18.96
CA TYR A 224 8.96 -2.75 -20.40
C TYR A 224 9.11 -4.15 -20.98
N GLN A 225 8.44 -4.42 -22.10
CA GLN A 225 8.54 -5.68 -22.84
C GLN A 225 9.58 -5.59 -23.96
N ALA A 226 9.97 -6.72 -24.56
CA ALA A 226 10.94 -6.67 -25.65
C ALA A 226 10.41 -5.81 -26.82
N PRO A 227 11.26 -5.01 -27.49
CA PRO A 227 10.84 -4.25 -28.65
C PRO A 227 10.27 -5.14 -29.76
N VAL A 228 9.23 -4.66 -30.43
CA VAL A 228 8.57 -5.32 -31.56
C VAL A 228 9.31 -4.93 -32.85
N LYS A 229 9.56 -5.90 -33.74
CA LYS A 229 10.21 -5.64 -35.03
C LYS A 229 9.18 -5.00 -35.98
N MET A 230 9.46 -3.79 -36.47
CA MET A 230 8.56 -3.04 -37.35
C MET A 230 8.99 -3.06 -38.82
N GLY A 231 10.28 -3.31 -39.08
CA GLY A 231 10.87 -3.35 -40.42
C GLY A 231 12.23 -4.03 -40.41
N ASP A 232 13.00 -3.95 -41.50
CA ASP A 232 14.37 -4.48 -41.49
C ASP A 232 15.26 -3.60 -40.59
N ASP A 233 15.76 -4.21 -39.52
CA ASP A 233 16.55 -3.59 -38.45
C ASP A 233 15.88 -2.45 -37.64
N GLU A 234 14.59 -2.17 -37.87
CA GLU A 234 13.80 -1.23 -37.07
C GLU A 234 12.98 -1.93 -35.98
N TYR A 235 13.09 -1.43 -34.75
CA TYR A 235 12.33 -1.93 -33.59
C TYR A 235 11.66 -0.80 -32.83
N GLU A 236 10.44 -1.06 -32.37
CA GLU A 236 9.68 -0.13 -31.53
C GLU A 236 9.47 -0.72 -30.14
N LEU A 237 9.68 0.12 -29.13
CA LEU A 237 9.33 -0.19 -27.76
C LEU A 237 7.92 0.36 -27.51
N GLU A 238 6.99 -0.51 -27.14
CA GLU A 238 5.61 -0.15 -26.80
C GLU A 238 5.55 0.52 -25.42
N ALA A 239 4.81 -0.06 -24.46
CA ALA A 239 4.62 0.51 -23.14
C ALA A 239 5.84 0.35 -22.21
N ILE A 240 6.19 1.44 -21.53
CA ILE A 240 7.07 1.46 -20.36
C ILE A 240 6.24 1.95 -19.17
N GLY A 241 6.00 1.09 -18.17
CA GLY A 241 5.17 1.48 -17.05
C GLY A 241 4.76 0.32 -16.16
N PHE A 242 3.50 0.32 -15.71
CA PHE A 242 3.01 -0.64 -14.72
C PHE A 242 1.96 -1.57 -15.33
N GLN A 243 1.65 -2.64 -14.60
CA GLN A 243 0.56 -3.53 -15.02
C GLN A 243 -0.78 -2.83 -14.92
N GLN A 244 -1.66 -3.10 -15.87
CA GLN A 244 -3.04 -2.66 -15.88
C GLN A 244 -3.84 -3.35 -14.75
N ILE A 245 -4.90 -2.69 -14.25
CA ILE A 245 -5.84 -3.30 -13.30
C ILE A 245 -6.37 -4.62 -13.87
N LEU A 246 -6.34 -5.68 -13.05
CA LEU A 246 -6.85 -7.03 -13.37
C LEU A 246 -6.25 -7.68 -14.63
N SER A 247 -5.14 -7.16 -15.15
CA SER A 247 -4.52 -7.60 -16.40
C SER A 247 -2.99 -7.62 -16.28
N ARG A 248 -2.34 -8.48 -17.07
CA ARG A 248 -0.87 -8.51 -17.15
C ARG A 248 -0.31 -7.58 -18.23
N LYS A 249 -1.18 -6.88 -18.97
CA LYS A 249 -0.77 -5.88 -19.95
C LYS A 249 -0.11 -4.71 -19.25
N LEU A 250 0.86 -4.09 -19.91
CA LEU A 250 1.48 -2.87 -19.42
C LEU A 250 0.67 -1.66 -19.88
N VAL A 251 0.54 -0.69 -18.99
CA VAL A 251 0.08 0.67 -19.27
C VAL A 251 1.33 1.50 -19.52
N ASP A 252 1.34 2.27 -20.60
CA ASP A 252 2.43 3.22 -20.84
C ASP A 252 2.29 4.41 -19.88
N VAL A 253 3.33 4.67 -19.10
CA VAL A 253 3.31 5.67 -18.03
C VAL A 253 4.41 6.69 -18.28
N GLU A 254 4.03 7.92 -18.59
CA GLU A 254 4.97 9.02 -18.78
C GLU A 254 5.32 9.74 -17.47
N ASP A 255 4.34 9.87 -16.57
CA ASP A 255 4.47 10.57 -15.29
C ASP A 255 3.62 9.87 -14.22
N CYS A 256 4.11 9.85 -12.98
CA CYS A 256 3.44 9.24 -11.85
C CYS A 256 3.30 10.26 -10.71
N PRO A 257 2.09 10.83 -10.46
CA PRO A 257 1.90 11.87 -9.46
C PRO A 257 2.25 11.48 -8.03
N ILE A 258 2.18 10.19 -7.68
CA ILE A 258 2.60 9.72 -6.34
C ILE A 258 4.12 9.61 -6.20
N ALA A 259 4.87 9.57 -7.31
CA ALA A 259 6.33 9.53 -7.28
C ALA A 259 6.92 10.92 -7.10
N THR A 260 8.10 10.97 -6.51
CA THR A 260 8.81 12.23 -6.30
C THR A 260 9.11 12.92 -7.65
N PRO A 261 9.17 14.26 -7.69
CA PRO A 261 9.48 14.99 -8.92
C PRO A 261 10.82 14.56 -9.54
N ALA A 262 11.84 14.31 -8.72
CA ALA A 262 13.14 13.85 -9.18
C ALA A 262 13.06 12.50 -9.91
N ILE A 263 12.26 11.55 -9.38
CA ILE A 263 12.03 10.28 -10.05
C ILE A 263 11.31 10.48 -11.37
N ASN A 264 10.27 11.34 -11.44
CA ASN A 264 9.56 11.59 -12.71
C ASN A 264 10.47 12.20 -13.78
N ILE A 265 11.36 13.14 -13.40
CA ILE A 265 12.39 13.69 -14.30
C ILE A 265 13.28 12.56 -14.82
N LYS A 266 13.86 11.76 -13.92
CA LYS A 266 14.77 10.68 -14.30
C LYS A 266 14.09 9.58 -15.13
N PHE A 267 12.82 9.31 -14.83
CA PHE A 267 12.02 8.33 -15.53
C PHE A 267 11.76 8.77 -16.98
N LYS A 268 11.36 10.03 -17.20
CA LYS A 268 11.19 10.60 -18.55
C LYS A 268 12.48 10.58 -19.38
N GLU A 269 13.63 10.88 -18.77
CA GLU A 269 14.94 10.75 -19.43
C GLU A 269 15.22 9.30 -19.86
N THR A 270 15.01 8.36 -18.94
CA THR A 270 15.27 6.94 -19.19
C THR A 270 14.32 6.38 -20.23
N ARG A 271 13.04 6.78 -20.21
CA ARG A 271 12.06 6.45 -21.27
C ARG A 271 12.56 6.88 -22.65
N ARG A 272 12.95 8.15 -22.81
CA ARG A 272 13.51 8.67 -24.08
C ARG A 272 14.71 7.86 -24.55
N SER A 273 15.66 7.59 -23.65
CA SER A 273 16.83 6.77 -23.97
C SER A 273 16.47 5.35 -24.38
N LEU A 274 15.49 4.72 -23.73
CA LEU A 274 15.06 3.36 -24.07
C LEU A 274 14.37 3.28 -25.44
N HIS A 275 13.52 4.27 -25.79
CA HIS A 275 12.94 4.32 -27.13
C HIS A 275 14.01 4.53 -28.22
N GLU A 276 15.02 5.37 -27.96
CA GLU A 276 16.15 5.56 -28.89
C GLU A 276 16.99 4.28 -29.03
N GLN A 277 17.30 3.62 -27.92
CA GLN A 277 18.01 2.33 -27.94
C GLN A 277 17.20 1.24 -28.66
N ALA A 278 15.86 1.24 -28.53
CA ALA A 278 14.98 0.34 -29.26
C ALA A 278 15.09 0.58 -30.77
N LYS A 279 14.89 1.83 -31.22
CA LYS A 279 14.98 2.22 -32.63
C LYS A 279 16.32 1.83 -33.26
N ASN A 280 17.41 1.96 -32.51
CA ASN A 280 18.76 1.60 -32.95
C ASN A 280 19.08 0.09 -32.80
N GLY A 281 18.11 -0.76 -32.46
CA GLY A 281 18.29 -2.21 -32.30
C GLY A 281 19.14 -2.64 -31.11
N LEU A 282 19.51 -1.72 -30.20
CA LEU A 282 20.42 -1.95 -29.07
C LEU A 282 19.77 -2.74 -27.93
N LEU A 283 18.44 -2.69 -27.81
CA LEU A 283 17.68 -3.47 -26.82
C LEU A 283 17.46 -4.94 -27.24
N ASN A 284 17.79 -5.33 -28.48
CA ASN A 284 17.69 -6.70 -28.97
C ASN A 284 18.91 -7.54 -28.53
N ASN A 285 18.98 -7.86 -27.24
CA ASN A 285 20.21 -8.39 -26.66
C ASN A 285 20.36 -9.91 -26.93
N LYS A 286 21.02 -10.29 -28.04
CA LYS A 286 21.35 -11.68 -28.42
C LYS A 286 22.07 -12.45 -27.29
N LYS A 287 22.83 -11.79 -26.40
CA LYS A 287 23.48 -12.41 -25.22
C LYS A 287 22.49 -12.81 -24.12
N ARG A 288 21.45 -11.99 -23.85
CA ARG A 288 20.37 -12.35 -22.90
C ARG A 288 19.52 -13.51 -23.40
N ARG A 289 19.22 -13.55 -24.71
CA ARG A 289 18.53 -14.69 -25.38
C ARG A 289 19.29 -16.01 -25.23
N ARG A 290 20.63 -16.00 -25.32
CA ARG A 290 21.46 -17.21 -25.17
C ARG A 290 21.43 -17.82 -23.76
N LYS A 291 21.32 -17.00 -22.70
CA LYS A 291 21.27 -17.47 -21.31
C LYS A 291 19.92 -18.12 -20.96
N ASN A 292 18.84 -17.72 -21.64
CA ASN A 292 17.47 -18.19 -21.43
C ASN A 292 17.05 -19.37 -22.33
N ARG A 293 17.99 -20.10 -22.95
CA ARG A 293 17.71 -21.21 -23.89
C ARG A 293 16.84 -22.36 -23.35
N ARG A 294 16.58 -22.42 -22.03
CA ARG A 294 15.68 -23.38 -21.36
C ARG A 294 14.28 -22.82 -21.05
N SER A 295 14.07 -21.52 -21.19
CA SER A 295 12.77 -20.85 -21.07
C SER A 295 12.21 -20.62 -22.47
N ARG A 296 10.93 -20.96 -22.71
CA ARG A 296 10.25 -20.70 -23.99
C ARG A 296 10.05 -19.19 -24.29
N ASN A 297 10.50 -18.29 -23.40
CA ASN A 297 10.33 -16.85 -23.58
C ASN A 297 11.46 -16.26 -24.43
N VAL A 298 11.08 -15.88 -25.65
CA VAL A 298 11.95 -15.31 -26.70
C VAL A 298 12.19 -13.80 -26.48
N ASP A 299 11.45 -13.18 -25.57
CA ASP A 299 11.33 -11.73 -25.39
C ASP A 299 11.90 -11.29 -24.04
N VAL A 300 12.98 -10.50 -24.04
CA VAL A 300 13.63 -10.05 -22.80
C VAL A 300 13.27 -8.60 -22.51
N GLY A 301 12.05 -8.40 -22.00
CA GLY A 301 11.70 -7.19 -21.26
C GLY A 301 12.57 -7.02 -20.01
N ALA A 302 12.43 -5.90 -19.30
CA ALA A 302 13.10 -5.69 -18.03
C ALA A 302 12.25 -4.89 -17.04
N THR A 303 12.62 -5.02 -15.77
CA THR A 303 12.17 -4.14 -14.69
C THR A 303 13.25 -3.09 -14.48
N LEU A 304 12.84 -1.82 -14.48
CA LEU A 304 13.67 -0.68 -14.15
C LEU A 304 13.60 -0.41 -12.65
N LEU A 305 14.58 0.32 -12.13
CA LEU A 305 14.58 0.85 -10.77
C LEU A 305 14.79 2.35 -10.85
N PHE A 306 14.00 3.10 -10.10
CA PHE A 306 14.25 4.49 -9.78
C PHE A 306 14.08 4.63 -8.28
N ARG A 307 15.12 5.09 -7.59
CA ARG A 307 15.07 5.28 -6.15
C ARG A 307 15.74 6.58 -5.75
N GLN A 308 14.99 7.45 -5.09
CA GLN A 308 15.53 8.70 -4.59
C GLN A 308 16.28 8.47 -3.28
N ALA A 309 17.48 9.04 -3.18
CA ALA A 309 18.33 9.06 -2.00
C ALA A 309 18.25 10.43 -1.30
N ASP A 310 19.00 10.59 -0.21
CA ASP A 310 19.34 11.92 0.29
C ASP A 310 19.98 12.77 -0.83
N ASN A 311 19.78 14.08 -0.75
CA ASN A 311 20.37 15.02 -1.69
C ASN A 311 21.91 14.97 -1.65
N ASP A 312 22.54 15.36 -2.75
CA ASP A 312 23.99 15.52 -2.80
C ASP A 312 24.49 16.72 -1.97
N GLU A 313 25.80 16.94 -1.94
CA GLU A 313 26.44 18.02 -1.17
C GLU A 313 25.99 19.42 -1.61
N ASP A 314 25.55 19.56 -2.86
CA ASP A 314 25.03 20.80 -3.44
C ASP A 314 23.51 20.96 -3.22
N GLY A 315 22.86 19.98 -2.57
CA GLY A 315 21.43 19.97 -2.27
C GLY A 315 20.54 19.48 -3.41
N ASN A 316 21.11 18.90 -4.48
CA ASN A 316 20.33 18.37 -5.59
C ASN A 316 19.80 16.97 -5.29
N PRO A 317 18.59 16.62 -5.79
CA PRO A 317 18.02 15.30 -5.57
C PRO A 317 18.78 14.23 -6.35
N VAL A 318 19.13 13.13 -5.68
CA VAL A 318 19.82 11.98 -6.28
C VAL A 318 18.84 10.85 -6.57
N VAL A 319 18.82 10.35 -7.81
CA VAL A 319 18.01 9.18 -8.19
C VAL A 319 18.90 8.05 -8.71
N VAL A 320 18.94 6.95 -7.96
CA VAL A 320 19.70 5.75 -8.27
C VAL A 320 18.88 4.80 -9.12
N THR A 321 19.49 4.27 -10.19
CA THR A 321 18.85 3.34 -11.13
C THR A 321 19.51 1.97 -11.20
N ASP A 322 20.74 1.82 -10.69
CA ASP A 322 21.39 0.51 -10.55
C ASP A 322 20.95 -0.15 -9.23
N TYR A 323 20.45 -1.39 -9.33
CA TYR A 323 20.03 -2.19 -8.17
C TYR A 323 21.15 -2.41 -7.14
N ASN A 324 22.41 -2.43 -7.57
CA ASN A 324 23.54 -2.76 -6.72
C ASN A 324 24.26 -1.54 -6.15
N GLU A 325 23.94 -0.35 -6.66
CA GLU A 325 24.51 0.90 -6.18
C GLU A 325 24.03 1.18 -4.76
N TYR A 326 24.96 1.61 -3.91
CA TYR A 326 24.64 1.98 -2.54
C TYR A 326 24.18 3.43 -2.49
N MET A 327 23.16 3.66 -1.69
CA MET A 327 22.61 4.98 -1.42
C MET A 327 22.44 5.15 0.09
N THR A 328 22.30 6.41 0.50
CA THR A 328 22.03 6.77 1.90
C THR A 328 20.70 7.52 1.97
N THR A 329 19.90 7.21 2.97
CA THR A 329 18.73 8.01 3.35
C THR A 329 18.78 8.33 4.83
N THR A 330 18.26 9.48 5.24
CA THR A 330 18.24 9.91 6.63
C THR A 330 16.83 9.91 7.20
N VAL A 331 16.61 9.16 8.28
CA VAL A 331 15.34 9.16 9.02
C VAL A 331 15.61 9.65 10.44
N LYS A 332 14.96 10.75 10.84
CA LYS A 332 15.11 11.37 12.17
C LYS A 332 16.57 11.56 12.61
N GLY A 333 17.44 11.95 11.68
CA GLY A 333 18.87 12.18 11.92
C GLY A 333 19.75 10.93 11.91
N ILE A 334 19.19 9.74 11.76
CA ILE A 334 19.92 8.49 11.60
C ILE A 334 20.08 8.17 10.11
N LYS A 335 21.31 7.93 9.68
CA LYS A 335 21.68 7.61 8.30
C LYS A 335 21.59 6.10 8.03
N PHE A 336 20.90 5.71 6.97
CA PHE A 336 20.78 4.32 6.54
C PHE A 336 21.37 4.16 5.16
N ARG A 337 22.51 3.47 5.09
CA ARG A 337 23.16 3.09 3.85
C ARG A 337 22.75 1.67 3.46
N TYR A 338 22.23 1.49 2.25
CA TYR A 338 21.80 0.21 1.72
C TYR A 338 21.88 0.20 0.18
N GLN A 339 21.81 -0.97 -0.45
CA GLN A 339 21.74 -1.04 -1.91
C GLN A 339 20.36 -0.64 -2.44
N ALA A 340 20.29 0.14 -3.50
CA ALA A 340 19.03 0.68 -4.02
C ALA A 340 17.98 -0.41 -4.34
N GLY A 341 18.40 -1.60 -4.73
CA GLY A 341 17.53 -2.76 -4.96
C GLY A 341 16.91 -3.37 -3.69
N ASN A 342 17.56 -3.23 -2.54
CA ASN A 342 17.11 -3.82 -1.26
C ASN A 342 15.83 -3.16 -0.74
N PHE A 343 15.22 -3.77 0.27
CA PHE A 343 14.05 -3.18 0.93
C PHE A 343 14.46 -2.02 1.84
N PHE A 344 13.73 -0.92 1.74
CA PHE A 344 13.64 0.17 2.72
C PHE A 344 12.32 0.87 2.46
N GLN A 345 11.78 1.59 3.43
CA GLN A 345 10.45 2.21 3.32
C GLN A 345 10.40 3.27 2.21
N ASN A 346 9.24 3.42 1.57
CA ASN A 346 9.12 4.20 0.32
C ASN A 346 8.46 5.58 0.47
N ASN A 347 8.22 6.05 1.70
CA ASN A 347 7.51 7.29 1.97
C ASN A 347 8.20 8.04 3.11
N ASP A 348 8.95 9.07 2.76
CA ASP A 348 9.81 9.78 3.70
C ASP A 348 9.01 10.65 4.70
N TYR A 349 7.73 10.91 4.44
CA TYR A 349 6.86 11.72 5.30
C TYR A 349 6.22 10.88 6.43
N VAL A 350 5.84 9.64 6.14
CA VAL A 350 5.12 8.77 7.11
C VAL A 350 6.08 7.90 7.92
N VAL A 351 7.24 7.54 7.37
CA VAL A 351 8.23 6.70 8.07
C VAL A 351 8.69 7.30 9.41
N PRO A 352 8.97 8.61 9.53
CA PRO A 352 9.26 9.21 10.84
C PRO A 352 8.14 9.01 11.87
N LEU A 353 6.88 9.11 11.46
CA LEU A 353 5.72 8.90 12.35
C LEU A 353 5.62 7.43 12.81
N MET A 354 5.97 6.49 11.95
CA MET A 354 6.03 5.07 12.32
C MET A 354 7.16 4.79 13.32
N VAL A 355 8.34 5.40 13.11
CA VAL A 355 9.46 5.32 14.06
C VAL A 355 9.04 5.90 15.41
N ASP A 356 8.40 7.06 15.41
CA ASP A 356 7.89 7.69 16.65
C ASP A 356 6.89 6.78 17.35
N GLY A 357 5.90 6.24 16.64
CA GLY A 357 4.91 5.34 17.25
C GLY A 357 5.53 4.09 17.86
N VAL A 358 6.52 3.48 17.21
CA VAL A 358 7.25 2.32 17.77
C VAL A 358 8.04 2.72 19.03
N LEU A 359 8.76 3.84 19.00
CA LEU A 359 9.55 4.29 20.15
C LEU A 359 8.67 4.74 21.31
N GLU A 360 7.61 5.49 21.05
CA GLU A 360 6.63 5.92 22.05
C GLU A 360 5.96 4.72 22.72
N ALA A 361 5.56 3.71 21.95
CA ALA A 361 5.03 2.46 22.49
C ALA A 361 6.08 1.68 23.30
N ALA A 362 7.32 1.61 22.82
CA ALA A 362 8.40 0.91 23.49
C ALA A 362 8.77 1.56 24.83
N LEU A 363 8.64 2.88 24.93
CA LEU A 363 9.00 3.70 26.09
C LEU A 363 7.82 4.02 27.02
N GLN A 364 6.64 3.44 26.81
CA GLN A 364 5.56 3.56 27.80
C GLN A 364 5.98 2.86 29.12
N PRO A 365 5.64 3.43 30.28
CA PRO A 365 5.69 2.71 31.55
C PRO A 365 4.86 1.42 31.48
N VAL A 366 5.23 0.42 32.28
CA VAL A 366 4.47 -0.84 32.33
C VAL A 366 3.11 -0.59 32.99
N SER A 367 2.02 -0.88 32.27
CA SER A 367 0.67 -0.72 32.79
C SER A 367 0.47 -1.48 34.11
N GLY A 368 -0.08 -0.81 35.12
CA GLY A 368 -0.33 -1.41 36.44
C GLY A 368 0.92 -1.56 37.33
N SER A 369 2.07 -1.03 36.92
CA SER A 369 3.25 -0.87 37.80
C SER A 369 3.20 0.48 38.51
N ASP A 370 3.50 0.49 39.82
CA ASP A 370 3.70 1.74 40.58
C ASP A 370 5.05 2.43 40.26
N SER A 371 5.82 1.91 39.29
CA SER A 371 7.09 2.46 38.87
C SER A 371 7.01 3.06 37.46
N ASP A 372 7.64 4.21 37.26
CA ASP A 372 7.88 4.80 35.94
C ASP A 372 8.97 4.04 35.14
N LYS A 373 9.19 2.75 35.47
CA LYS A 373 10.23 1.94 34.84
C LYS A 373 9.79 1.58 33.43
N VAL A 374 10.61 2.00 32.46
CA VAL A 374 10.49 1.61 31.06
C VAL A 374 11.45 0.46 30.75
N PRO A 375 11.17 -0.39 29.75
CA PRO A 375 12.09 -1.43 29.32
C PRO A 375 13.47 -0.89 28.93
N SER A 376 14.52 -1.64 29.27
CA SER A 376 15.92 -1.27 29.04
C SER A 376 16.53 -1.95 27.81
N TYR A 377 15.93 -3.04 27.32
CA TYR A 377 16.45 -3.88 26.23
C TYR A 377 15.47 -3.87 25.05
N PHE A 378 16.01 -3.75 23.83
CA PHE A 378 15.23 -3.66 22.60
C PHE A 378 15.67 -4.75 21.61
N ILE A 379 14.74 -5.60 21.19
CA ILE A 379 14.97 -6.63 20.19
C ILE A 379 14.14 -6.31 18.95
N ASP A 380 14.79 -6.13 17.81
CA ASP A 380 14.18 -5.82 16.51
C ASP A 380 14.24 -7.08 15.61
N CYS A 381 13.12 -7.78 15.48
CA CYS A 381 13.02 -8.97 14.64
C CYS A 381 12.61 -8.56 13.22
N TYR A 382 13.27 -9.16 12.21
CA TYR A 382 13.12 -8.80 10.80
C TYR A 382 13.64 -7.38 10.51
N CYS A 383 14.75 -7.00 11.16
CA CYS A 383 15.18 -5.62 11.27
C CYS A 383 15.63 -4.98 9.94
N GLY A 384 15.85 -5.76 8.88
CA GLY A 384 16.37 -5.27 7.61
C GLY A 384 17.65 -4.48 7.80
N SER A 385 17.66 -3.20 7.39
CA SER A 385 18.78 -2.28 7.54
C SER A 385 18.92 -1.65 8.93
N GLY A 386 18.11 -2.06 9.91
CA GLY A 386 18.15 -1.64 11.31
C GLY A 386 17.32 -0.40 11.64
N LEU A 387 16.22 -0.13 10.91
CA LEU A 387 15.42 1.10 11.06
C LEU A 387 15.03 1.36 12.52
N PHE A 388 14.38 0.40 13.17
CA PHE A 388 13.87 0.59 14.53
C PHE A 388 14.98 0.46 15.57
N ALA A 389 15.81 -0.59 15.52
CA ALA A 389 16.91 -0.78 16.47
C ALA A 389 17.88 0.41 16.54
N LEU A 390 18.28 0.98 15.39
CA LEU A 390 19.18 2.14 15.36
C LEU A 390 18.49 3.40 15.89
N SER A 391 17.21 3.60 15.54
CA SER A 391 16.42 4.74 16.05
C SER A 391 16.19 4.65 17.57
N ALA A 392 16.08 3.43 18.11
CA ALA A 392 15.91 3.18 19.54
C ALA A 392 17.21 3.34 20.35
N SER A 393 18.38 3.23 19.71
CA SER A 393 19.69 3.12 20.39
C SER A 393 19.97 4.17 21.47
N SER A 394 19.53 5.41 21.30
CA SER A 394 19.75 6.49 22.28
C SER A 394 18.90 6.39 23.55
N LYS A 395 17.90 5.51 23.57
CA LYS A 395 16.89 5.38 24.64
C LYS A 395 16.98 4.06 25.41
N PHE A 396 17.64 3.06 24.84
CA PHE A 396 17.77 1.73 25.41
C PHE A 396 19.21 1.44 25.81
N LYS A 397 19.38 0.63 26.85
CA LYS A 397 20.71 0.17 27.28
C LYS A 397 21.36 -0.66 26.18
N LEU A 398 20.59 -1.53 25.53
CA LEU A 398 21.07 -2.44 24.49
C LEU A 398 20.00 -2.68 23.44
N CYS A 399 20.37 -2.58 22.16
CA CYS A 399 19.51 -2.90 21.04
C CYS A 399 20.10 -4.06 20.22
N VAL A 400 19.28 -5.03 19.83
CA VAL A 400 19.70 -6.15 18.99
C VAL A 400 18.75 -6.29 17.82
N GLY A 401 19.28 -6.33 16.59
CA GLY A 401 18.52 -6.61 15.39
C GLY A 401 18.76 -8.01 14.86
N ILE A 402 17.72 -8.69 14.39
CA ILE A 402 17.80 -10.02 13.78
C ILE A 402 17.26 -9.98 12.36
N GLU A 403 18.06 -10.48 11.44
CA GLU A 403 17.74 -10.52 10.02
C GLU A 403 18.24 -11.83 9.40
N VAL A 404 17.41 -12.49 8.60
CA VAL A 404 17.78 -13.77 7.96
C VAL A 404 18.75 -13.57 6.80
N ASN A 405 18.69 -12.40 6.16
CA ASN A 405 19.60 -12.00 5.10
C ASN A 405 20.90 -11.45 5.69
N GLU A 406 21.96 -12.26 5.62
CA GLU A 406 23.29 -11.92 6.12
C GLU A 406 23.82 -10.56 5.60
N LYS A 407 23.52 -10.23 4.34
CA LYS A 407 23.93 -8.94 3.76
C LYS A 407 23.20 -7.77 4.41
N ALA A 408 21.90 -7.89 4.62
CA ALA A 408 21.11 -6.85 5.29
C ALA A 408 21.52 -6.69 6.76
N ALA A 409 21.78 -7.81 7.48
CA ALA A 409 22.32 -7.77 8.84
C ALA A 409 23.68 -7.04 8.89
N LYS A 410 24.56 -7.32 7.93
CA LYS A 410 25.84 -6.61 7.79
C LYS A 410 25.64 -5.12 7.48
N GLU A 411 24.73 -4.78 6.56
CA GLU A 411 24.38 -3.39 6.24
C GLU A 411 23.87 -2.65 7.47
N ALA A 412 23.03 -3.27 8.31
CA ALA A 412 22.58 -2.70 9.58
C ALA A 412 23.72 -2.47 10.57
N GLY A 413 24.67 -3.42 10.68
CA GLY A 413 25.88 -3.23 11.48
C GLY A 413 26.81 -2.13 10.97
N ASP A 414 26.92 -1.97 9.65
CA ASP A 414 27.66 -0.85 9.04
C ASP A 414 26.92 0.49 9.25
N ASN A 415 25.59 0.49 9.28
CA ASN A 415 24.79 1.67 9.63
C ASN A 415 24.95 2.07 11.10
N ALA A 416 25.10 1.11 12.03
CA ALA A 416 25.44 1.44 13.42
C ALA A 416 26.76 2.24 13.49
N LYS A 417 27.80 1.77 12.79
CA LYS A 417 29.09 2.46 12.71
C LYS A 417 28.98 3.83 12.06
N LEU A 418 28.21 3.93 10.96
CA LEU A 418 27.97 5.19 10.24
C LEU A 418 27.37 6.27 11.14
N ASN A 419 26.58 5.88 12.13
CA ASN A 419 25.93 6.78 13.08
C ASN A 419 26.63 6.87 14.44
N ASN A 420 27.83 6.28 14.59
CA ASN A 420 28.56 6.20 15.86
C ASN A 420 27.75 5.55 17.01
N ILE A 421 26.93 4.56 16.68
CA ILE A 421 26.10 3.80 17.64
C ILE A 421 26.88 2.55 18.06
N SER A 422 27.16 2.44 19.36
CA SER A 422 27.99 1.35 19.93
C SER A 422 27.22 0.32 20.74
N ASN A 423 25.96 0.59 21.09
CA ASN A 423 25.09 -0.31 21.88
C ASN A 423 24.10 -1.10 21.02
N CYS A 424 24.40 -1.27 19.72
CA CYS A 424 23.62 -2.10 18.80
C CYS A 424 24.45 -3.27 18.27
N GLN A 425 23.85 -4.45 18.16
CA GLN A 425 24.40 -5.57 17.40
C GLN A 425 23.34 -6.19 16.49
N PHE A 426 23.77 -6.59 15.28
CA PHE A 426 22.89 -7.19 14.27
C PHE A 426 23.34 -8.61 13.99
N VAL A 427 22.40 -9.53 14.02
CA VAL A 427 22.65 -10.97 13.92
C VAL A 427 21.99 -11.51 12.65
N ALA A 428 22.80 -12.16 11.82
CA ALA A 428 22.33 -12.94 10.68
C ALA A 428 21.76 -14.28 11.17
N ALA A 429 20.46 -14.32 11.46
CA ALA A 429 19.81 -15.53 11.96
C ALA A 429 18.34 -15.60 11.53
N SER A 430 17.83 -16.82 11.47
CA SER A 430 16.40 -17.07 11.36
C SER A 430 15.74 -16.71 12.69
N ALA A 431 14.63 -15.97 12.62
CA ALA A 431 13.83 -15.63 13.79
C ALA A 431 13.37 -16.91 14.52
N GLU A 432 13.13 -18.00 13.79
CA GLU A 432 12.81 -19.33 14.32
C GLU A 432 13.92 -20.01 15.12
N ALA A 433 15.09 -19.40 15.32
CA ALA A 433 16.12 -19.92 16.22
C ALA A 433 16.53 -18.90 17.31
N LEU A 434 15.75 -17.82 17.44
CA LEU A 434 16.13 -16.61 18.18
C LEU A 434 16.44 -16.87 19.65
N PHE A 435 15.53 -17.53 20.37
CA PHE A 435 15.64 -17.70 21.82
C PHE A 435 16.25 -19.05 22.23
N THR A 436 16.65 -19.86 21.26
CA THR A 436 17.15 -21.22 21.50
C THR A 436 18.63 -21.37 21.12
N SER A 437 19.06 -20.70 20.05
CA SER A 437 20.36 -20.93 19.43
C SER A 437 21.06 -19.63 18.97
N SER A 438 20.69 -18.46 19.53
CA SER A 438 21.33 -17.20 19.15
C SER A 438 22.83 -17.22 19.44
N PRO A 439 23.67 -16.65 18.56
CA PRO A 439 25.07 -16.44 18.88
C PRO A 439 25.21 -15.52 20.09
N ALA A 440 26.33 -15.66 20.81
CA ALA A 440 26.67 -14.72 21.87
C ALA A 440 26.86 -13.32 21.30
N LEU A 441 26.36 -12.33 22.03
CA LEU A 441 26.49 -10.92 21.69
C LEU A 441 27.82 -10.40 22.24
N THR A 442 28.54 -9.66 21.42
CA THR A 442 29.89 -9.16 21.67
C THR A 442 29.90 -7.65 21.45
N ILE A 443 29.26 -6.94 22.38
CA ILE A 443 29.07 -5.50 22.31
C ILE A 443 30.11 -4.84 23.23
N PRO A 444 31.02 -3.98 22.70
CA PRO A 444 32.03 -3.33 23.52
C PRO A 444 31.42 -2.60 24.72
N GLY A 445 31.94 -2.87 25.92
CA GLY A 445 31.43 -2.28 27.17
C GLY A 445 30.29 -3.06 27.83
N PHE A 446 29.88 -4.20 27.27
CA PHE A 446 28.90 -5.11 27.87
C PHE A 446 29.50 -6.50 28.10
N GLU A 447 29.01 -7.20 29.12
CA GLU A 447 29.33 -8.61 29.32
C GLU A 447 28.78 -9.45 28.16
N GLU A 448 29.50 -10.51 27.81
CA GLU A 448 29.06 -11.48 26.81
C GLU A 448 27.77 -12.15 27.29
N GLN A 449 26.71 -12.05 26.50
CA GLN A 449 25.38 -12.53 26.85
C GLN A 449 24.63 -12.93 25.57
N LYS A 450 23.66 -13.82 25.68
CA LYS A 450 22.77 -14.19 24.57
C LYS A 450 21.46 -13.43 24.67
N ILE A 451 20.72 -13.41 23.58
CA ILE A 451 19.40 -12.74 23.51
C ILE A 451 18.43 -13.33 24.56
N GLN A 452 18.48 -14.66 24.74
CA GLN A 452 17.67 -15.37 25.74
C GLN A 452 18.01 -15.02 27.20
N ASP A 453 19.17 -14.40 27.45
CA ASP A 453 19.63 -14.03 28.81
C ASP A 453 19.15 -12.62 29.21
N PHE A 454 18.59 -11.84 28.27
CA PHE A 454 18.06 -10.51 28.58
C PHE A 454 16.89 -10.61 29.57
N PRO A 455 16.81 -9.75 30.59
CA PRO A 455 15.71 -9.75 31.56
C PRO A 455 14.38 -9.51 30.84
N ARG A 456 13.55 -10.55 30.74
CA ARG A 456 12.32 -10.50 29.93
C ARG A 456 11.36 -9.37 30.35
N ASP A 457 11.32 -9.03 31.64
CA ASP A 457 10.53 -7.95 32.23
C ASP A 457 11.08 -6.54 31.93
N GLU A 458 12.28 -6.45 31.36
CA GLU A 458 12.90 -5.21 30.86
C GLU A 458 13.09 -5.21 29.34
N THR A 459 12.48 -6.16 28.62
CA THR A 459 12.68 -6.33 27.17
C THR A 459 11.43 -5.98 26.37
N VAL A 460 11.62 -5.17 25.33
CA VAL A 460 10.66 -4.97 24.23
C VAL A 460 11.10 -5.80 23.03
N VAL A 461 10.15 -6.52 22.42
CA VAL A 461 10.38 -7.19 21.13
C VAL A 461 9.52 -6.50 20.06
N VAL A 462 10.19 -5.94 19.06
CA VAL A 462 9.57 -5.37 17.85
C VAL A 462 9.57 -6.41 16.74
N LEU A 463 8.46 -6.51 16.02
CA LEU A 463 8.23 -7.41 14.90
C LEU A 463 7.86 -6.59 13.66
N ASP A 464 8.61 -6.74 12.56
CA ASP A 464 8.22 -6.23 11.23
C ASP A 464 8.30 -7.33 10.15
N PRO A 465 7.47 -8.40 10.26
CA PRO A 465 7.58 -9.54 9.38
C PRO A 465 7.07 -9.25 7.96
N PRO A 466 7.45 -10.07 6.96
CA PRO A 466 6.87 -9.99 5.62
C PRO A 466 5.35 -10.25 5.65
N ARG A 467 4.65 -9.93 4.54
CA ARG A 467 3.17 -10.08 4.38
C ARG A 467 2.54 -11.39 4.87
N LYS A 468 3.30 -12.49 4.91
CA LYS A 468 2.85 -13.80 5.43
C LYS A 468 2.68 -13.84 6.96
N GLY A 469 3.16 -12.82 7.67
CA GLY A 469 3.23 -12.74 9.13
C GLY A 469 4.37 -13.57 9.72
N CYS A 470 4.31 -13.75 11.04
CA CYS A 470 5.23 -14.59 11.80
C CYS A 470 4.99 -16.08 11.51
N SER A 471 6.04 -16.89 11.62
CA SER A 471 5.92 -18.34 11.61
C SER A 471 5.47 -18.86 12.98
N GLY A 472 4.79 -20.02 13.01
CA GLY A 472 4.33 -20.63 14.27
C GLY A 472 5.50 -20.92 15.22
N THR A 473 6.59 -21.47 14.71
CA THR A 473 7.82 -21.76 15.48
C THR A 473 8.45 -20.52 16.09
N PHE A 474 8.39 -19.36 15.40
CA PHE A 474 8.83 -18.09 15.99
C PHE A 474 7.91 -17.64 17.13
N LEU A 475 6.59 -17.68 16.92
CA LEU A 475 5.61 -17.30 17.94
C LEU A 475 5.72 -18.17 19.20
N GLU A 476 5.90 -19.48 19.04
CA GLU A 476 6.13 -20.39 20.18
C GLU A 476 7.33 -19.97 21.03
N GLN A 477 8.45 -19.60 20.40
CA GLN A 477 9.64 -19.12 21.10
C GLN A 477 9.42 -17.76 21.75
N LEU A 478 8.73 -16.84 21.07
CA LEU A 478 8.37 -15.54 21.61
C LEU A 478 7.50 -15.68 22.87
N PHE A 479 6.54 -16.60 22.85
CA PHE A 479 5.68 -16.88 24.01
C PHE A 479 6.45 -17.53 25.16
N ALA A 480 7.40 -18.41 24.85
CA ALA A 480 8.27 -19.02 25.84
C ALA A 480 9.22 -18.00 26.50
N TYR A 481 9.82 -17.10 25.71
CA TYR A 481 10.65 -16.02 26.23
C TYR A 481 9.82 -15.01 27.07
N SER A 482 8.60 -14.73 26.62
CA SER A 482 7.61 -13.89 27.30
C SER A 482 8.14 -12.49 27.68
N PRO A 483 8.55 -11.66 26.70
CA PRO A 483 9.00 -10.29 26.95
C PRO A 483 7.92 -9.41 27.61
N GLN A 484 8.32 -8.30 28.21
CA GLN A 484 7.39 -7.37 28.85
C GLN A 484 6.38 -6.78 27.85
N ARG A 485 6.86 -6.46 26.65
CA ARG A 485 6.07 -5.82 25.60
C ARG A 485 6.44 -6.39 24.23
N ILE A 486 5.41 -6.58 23.40
CA ILE A 486 5.55 -6.93 21.99
C ILE A 486 4.98 -5.78 21.16
N ILE A 487 5.72 -5.31 20.17
CA ILE A 487 5.29 -4.28 19.25
C ILE A 487 5.32 -4.88 17.84
N TYR A 488 4.18 -4.96 17.18
CA TYR A 488 4.06 -5.61 15.88
C TYR A 488 3.69 -4.55 14.83
N MET A 489 4.63 -4.22 13.94
CA MET A 489 4.39 -3.46 12.71
C MET A 489 4.05 -4.42 11.56
N SER A 490 3.00 -4.14 10.78
CA SER A 490 2.61 -5.02 9.67
C SER A 490 1.95 -4.29 8.51
N CYS A 491 2.36 -4.70 7.30
CA CYS A 491 1.71 -4.32 6.04
C CYS A 491 0.53 -5.24 5.66
N GLY A 492 0.18 -6.20 6.52
CA GLY A 492 -0.84 -7.23 6.28
C GLY A 492 -1.80 -7.39 7.45
N PRO A 493 -2.86 -6.57 7.55
CA PRO A 493 -3.77 -6.60 8.69
C PRO A 493 -4.40 -7.97 8.99
N SER A 494 -4.72 -8.76 7.95
CA SER A 494 -5.31 -10.09 8.14
C SER A 494 -4.33 -11.09 8.78
N THR A 495 -3.06 -11.09 8.36
CA THR A 495 -2.03 -11.99 8.94
C THR A 495 -1.58 -11.49 10.31
N GLN A 496 -1.52 -10.17 10.51
CA GLN A 496 -1.29 -9.57 11.83
C GLN A 496 -2.40 -9.96 12.83
N ALA A 497 -3.67 -9.87 12.43
CA ALA A 497 -4.79 -10.27 13.28
C ALA A 497 -4.74 -11.76 13.67
N ARG A 498 -4.35 -12.63 12.73
CA ARG A 498 -4.12 -14.07 13.00
C ARG A 498 -3.05 -14.26 14.07
N ASP A 499 -1.92 -13.57 13.93
CA ASP A 499 -0.80 -13.69 14.87
C ASP A 499 -1.15 -13.07 16.23
N ALA A 500 -1.86 -11.95 16.23
CA ALA A 500 -2.39 -11.28 17.43
C ALA A 500 -3.26 -12.22 18.26
N LYS A 501 -4.06 -13.08 17.62
CA LYS A 501 -4.82 -14.12 18.31
C LYS A 501 -3.93 -15.04 19.14
N GLY A 502 -2.85 -15.54 18.54
CA GLY A 502 -1.87 -16.37 19.24
C GLY A 502 -1.18 -15.62 20.38
N ILE A 503 -0.79 -14.36 20.15
CA ILE A 503 -0.17 -13.49 21.17
C ILE A 503 -1.09 -13.31 22.39
N VAL A 504 -2.39 -13.08 22.17
CA VAL A 504 -3.37 -12.89 23.25
C VAL A 504 -3.72 -14.19 23.95
N GLU A 505 -4.12 -15.22 23.20
CA GLU A 505 -4.73 -16.44 23.75
C GLU A 505 -3.69 -17.44 24.27
N ILE A 506 -2.54 -17.55 23.61
CA ILE A 506 -1.47 -18.49 23.99
C ILE A 506 -0.36 -17.74 24.73
N GLY A 507 0.06 -16.59 24.19
CA GLY A 507 1.11 -15.76 24.78
C GLY A 507 0.69 -15.10 26.09
N GLY A 508 -0.61 -14.93 26.35
CA GLY A 508 -1.12 -14.31 27.57
C GLY A 508 -0.83 -12.82 27.65
N TYR A 509 -1.02 -12.11 26.54
CA TYR A 509 -0.90 -10.65 26.44
C TYR A 509 -2.27 -9.98 26.29
N ASP A 510 -2.33 -8.70 26.59
CA ASP A 510 -3.41 -7.81 26.19
C ASP A 510 -2.98 -6.91 25.04
N ILE A 511 -3.89 -6.66 24.10
CA ILE A 511 -3.74 -5.57 23.14
C ILE A 511 -3.87 -4.26 23.91
N VAL A 512 -2.89 -3.38 23.78
CA VAL A 512 -2.89 -2.05 24.42
C VAL A 512 -3.37 -0.99 23.45
N SER A 513 -2.84 -1.00 22.23
CA SER A 513 -3.18 -0.01 21.20
C SER A 513 -2.97 -0.58 19.80
N ILE A 514 -3.71 -0.01 18.85
CA ILE A 514 -3.66 -0.33 17.42
C ILE A 514 -3.66 0.99 16.67
N GLN A 515 -2.56 1.28 15.96
CA GLN A 515 -2.37 2.50 15.19
C GLN A 515 -2.10 2.15 13.72
N PRO A 516 -3.09 2.33 12.83
CA PRO A 516 -2.87 2.25 11.40
C PRO A 516 -2.12 3.48 10.87
N TYR A 517 -1.27 3.29 9.87
CA TYR A 517 -0.54 4.34 9.15
C TYR A 517 -0.84 4.26 7.65
N ASP A 518 -1.06 5.43 7.07
CA ASP A 518 -1.24 5.62 5.64
C ASP A 518 0.13 5.76 4.94
N LEU A 519 0.94 4.71 4.96
CA LEU A 519 2.25 4.71 4.28
C LEU A 519 2.12 4.86 2.76
N PHE A 520 0.98 4.47 2.19
CA PHE A 520 0.71 4.48 0.77
C PHE A 520 -0.66 5.11 0.47
N PRO A 521 -0.78 6.44 0.56
CA PRO A 521 -2.00 7.14 0.18
C PRO A 521 -2.34 6.87 -1.29
N GLN A 522 -3.60 7.00 -1.67
CA GLN A 522 -4.14 6.63 -2.99
C GLN A 522 -4.16 5.11 -3.30
N THR A 523 -3.72 4.29 -2.36
CA THR A 523 -3.75 2.83 -2.44
C THR A 523 -4.53 2.24 -1.28
N LYS A 524 -4.97 0.99 -1.42
CA LYS A 524 -5.62 0.25 -0.34
C LYS A 524 -4.66 -0.26 0.75
N HIS A 525 -3.35 -0.08 0.59
CA HIS A 525 -2.39 -0.59 1.56
C HIS A 525 -2.41 0.24 2.84
N VAL A 526 -2.28 -0.44 3.97
CA VAL A 526 -2.19 0.13 5.30
C VAL A 526 -1.06 -0.58 6.04
N GLU A 527 -0.24 0.19 6.72
CA GLU A 527 0.69 -0.33 7.73
C GLU A 527 0.00 -0.24 9.08
N CYS A 528 0.20 -1.20 9.98
CA CYS A 528 -0.51 -1.21 11.25
C CYS A 528 0.43 -1.61 12.38
N LEU A 529 0.51 -0.75 13.38
CA LEU A 529 1.23 -0.96 14.63
C LEU A 529 0.27 -1.51 15.67
N MET A 530 0.55 -2.70 16.21
CA MET A 530 -0.17 -3.25 17.36
C MET A 530 0.79 -3.39 18.55
N VAL A 531 0.36 -2.90 19.71
CA VAL A 531 1.14 -2.98 20.94
C VAL A 531 0.47 -4.00 21.87
N PHE A 532 1.28 -4.90 22.41
CA PHE A 532 0.84 -5.93 23.35
C PHE A 532 1.65 -5.85 24.63
N GLU A 533 0.98 -5.96 25.77
CA GLU A 533 1.63 -6.02 27.09
C GLU A 533 1.29 -7.30 27.81
N LYS A 534 2.26 -7.80 28.58
CA LYS A 534 2.05 -9.02 29.33
C LYS A 534 0.99 -8.78 30.40
N LYS A 535 0.00 -9.68 30.48
CA LYS A 535 -1.02 -9.63 31.53
C LYS A 535 -0.37 -9.66 32.91
N ALA A 536 -0.76 -8.74 33.79
CA ALA A 536 -0.46 -8.82 35.21
C ALA A 536 -1.01 -10.16 35.74
N LYS A 537 -0.19 -10.88 36.51
CA LYS A 537 -0.58 -12.16 37.10
C LYS A 537 -1.54 -12.01 38.26
#